data_AF-A0A379VTB4-F1
#
_entry.id   AF-A0A379VTB4-F1
#
_cell.length_a   1.000
_cell.length_b   1.000
_cell.length_c   1.000
_cell.angle_alpha   90.00
_cell.angle_beta   90.00
_cell.angle_gamma   90.00
#
_symmetry.space_group_name_H-M   'P 1'
#
loop_
_entity.id
_entity.type
_entity.pdbx_description
1 polymer ?
#
loop_
_entity_poly.entity_id
_entity_poly.type
_entity_poly.pdbx_seq_one_letter_code
_entity_poly.pdbx_strand_id
1 'polypeptide(L)'
;MSFGRVSTFLDAYIERDLKAGKITEQDAQEMIDHLVMKLRMVRFLRTPEYDELFSGDPIWATESIGGMGVDGRTLVTKNSFRFLNTLYTMGRLRSRTSPFCGLKNCR
;
A
#
# COMPACT_ATOMS: atom_id res chain seq x y z
N MET A 1 -10.26 7.39 3.14
CA MET A 1 -10.36 7.42 1.66
C MET A 1 -9.47 6.31 1.14
N SER A 2 -10.06 5.15 0.81
CA SER A 2 -9.29 3.96 0.43
C SER A 2 -8.58 4.13 -0.90
N PHE A 3 -7.40 3.53 -1.03
CA PHE A 3 -6.61 3.57 -2.26
C PHE A 3 -7.11 2.54 -3.29
N GLY A 4 -7.61 1.40 -2.80
CA GLY A 4 -8.33 0.43 -3.62
C GLY A 4 -7.64 -0.93 -3.69
N ARG A 5 -7.55 -1.48 -4.89
CA ARG A 5 -6.88 -2.76 -5.21
C ARG A 5 -5.99 -2.55 -6.43
N VAL A 6 -4.83 -1.97 -6.23
CA VAL A 6 -3.94 -1.54 -7.33
C VAL A 6 -2.66 -2.36 -7.44
N SER A 7 -2.23 -3.06 -6.38
CA SER A 7 -0.97 -3.81 -6.35
C SER A 7 -0.83 -4.79 -7.53
N THR A 8 -1.82 -5.66 -7.73
CA THR A 8 -1.88 -6.61 -8.87
C THR A 8 -2.01 -5.91 -10.22
N PHE A 9 -2.73 -4.80 -10.30
CA PHE A 9 -2.88 -4.02 -11.52
C PHE A 9 -1.54 -3.40 -11.96
N LEU A 10 -0.81 -2.79 -11.03
CA LEU A 10 0.49 -2.17 -11.28
C LEU A 10 1.56 -3.21 -11.64
N ASP A 11 1.44 -4.45 -11.14
CA ASP A 11 2.37 -5.53 -11.48
C ASP A 11 2.41 -5.83 -12.99
N ALA A 12 1.28 -5.66 -13.71
CA ALA A 12 1.24 -5.87 -15.16
C ALA A 12 2.20 -4.94 -15.91
N TYR A 13 2.39 -3.71 -15.42
CA TYR A 13 3.31 -2.73 -16.00
C TYR A 13 4.76 -2.98 -15.58
N ILE A 14 4.97 -3.27 -14.29
CA ILE A 14 6.29 -3.57 -13.73
C ILE A 14 6.88 -4.83 -14.39
N GLU A 15 6.10 -5.90 -14.48
CA GLU A 15 6.56 -7.17 -15.07
C GLU A 15 6.85 -7.03 -16.57
N ARG A 16 6.08 -6.21 -17.29
CA ARG A 16 6.38 -5.87 -18.69
C ARG A 16 7.73 -5.17 -18.82
N ASP A 17 7.99 -4.18 -17.98
CA ASP A 17 9.20 -3.36 -18.08
C ASP A 17 10.45 -4.12 -17.58
N LEU A 18 10.30 -5.01 -16.58
CA LEU A 18 11.33 -5.97 -16.17
C LEU A 18 11.69 -6.93 -17.31
N LYS A 19 10.70 -7.51 -18.00
CA LYS A 19 10.93 -8.40 -19.14
C LYS A 19 11.59 -7.71 -20.33
N ALA A 20 11.29 -6.42 -20.51
CA ALA A 20 11.92 -5.59 -21.54
C ALA A 20 13.32 -5.07 -21.13
N GLY A 21 13.79 -5.37 -19.91
CA GLY A 21 15.08 -4.91 -19.39
C GLY A 21 15.17 -3.40 -19.21
N LYS A 22 14.02 -2.70 -19.08
CA LYS A 22 13.97 -1.24 -18.94
C LYS A 22 14.21 -0.77 -17.50
N ILE A 23 13.87 -1.62 -16.54
CA ILE A 23 14.00 -1.39 -15.11
C ILE A 23 14.60 -2.62 -14.45
N THR A 24 15.23 -2.44 -13.31
CA THR A 24 15.67 -3.52 -12.41
C THR A 24 14.61 -3.79 -11.34
N GLU A 25 14.77 -4.91 -10.62
CA GLU A 25 13.90 -5.21 -9.46
C GLU A 25 14.04 -4.15 -8.35
N GLN A 26 15.23 -3.56 -8.21
CA GLN A 26 15.47 -2.50 -7.24
C GLN A 26 14.73 -1.21 -7.64
N ASP A 27 14.76 -0.83 -8.92
CA ASP A 27 14.00 0.33 -9.42
C ASP A 27 12.49 0.11 -9.22
N ALA A 28 12.00 -1.11 -9.45
CA ALA A 28 10.61 -1.46 -9.20
C ALA A 28 10.23 -1.30 -7.72
N GLN A 29 11.07 -1.77 -6.79
CA GLN A 29 10.84 -1.58 -5.35
C GLN A 29 10.87 -0.10 -4.96
N GLU A 30 11.81 0.68 -5.50
CA GLU A 30 11.91 2.12 -5.23
C GLU A 30 10.64 2.88 -5.66
N MET A 31 10.07 2.56 -6.83
CA MET A 31 8.82 3.16 -7.28
C MET A 31 7.65 2.86 -6.32
N ILE A 32 7.57 1.62 -5.83
CA ILE A 32 6.55 1.23 -4.84
C ILE A 32 6.78 1.91 -3.50
N ASP A 33 8.04 2.02 -3.06
CA ASP A 33 8.39 2.72 -1.84
C ASP A 33 8.01 4.20 -1.91
N HIS A 34 8.31 4.88 -3.03
CA HIS A 34 7.91 6.27 -3.25
C HIS A 34 6.38 6.43 -3.32
N LEU A 35 5.66 5.52 -3.95
CA LEU A 35 4.20 5.53 -3.97
C LEU A 35 3.64 5.43 -2.55
N VAL A 36 4.06 4.42 -1.79
CA VAL A 36 3.61 4.19 -0.41
C VAL A 36 4.04 5.33 0.51
N MET A 37 5.22 5.93 0.28
CA MET A 37 5.69 7.11 1.00
C MET A 37 4.72 8.29 0.81
N LYS A 38 4.23 8.53 -0.42
CA LYS A 38 3.22 9.58 -0.65
C LYS A 38 1.89 9.27 0.02
N LEU A 39 1.45 8.00 0.02
CA LEU A 39 0.25 7.59 0.75
C LEU A 39 0.38 7.81 2.26
N ARG A 40 1.58 7.68 2.83
CA ARG A 40 1.87 7.96 4.25
C ARG A 40 1.87 9.47 4.60
N MET A 41 1.92 10.35 3.60
CA MET A 41 1.99 11.81 3.79
C MET A 41 0.64 12.52 3.69
N VAL A 42 -0.41 11.84 3.21
CA VAL A 42 -1.75 12.44 3.08
C VAL A 42 -2.25 12.84 4.47
N ARG A 43 -2.70 14.09 4.62
CA ARG A 43 -3.29 14.63 5.84
C ARG A 43 -4.48 15.51 5.50
N PHE A 44 -5.41 15.62 6.44
CA PHE A 44 -6.55 16.51 6.33
C PHE A 44 -6.61 17.41 7.56
N LEU A 45 -7.00 18.67 7.37
CA LEU A 45 -7.30 19.55 8.48
C LEU A 45 -8.59 19.05 9.15
N ARG A 46 -8.56 18.81 10.47
CA ARG A 46 -9.69 18.31 11.27
C ARG A 46 -10.01 19.26 12.41
N THR A 47 -11.27 19.29 12.83
CA THR A 47 -11.68 19.98 14.04
C THR A 47 -11.42 19.09 15.28
N PRO A 48 -11.30 19.67 16.49
CA PRO A 48 -11.07 18.88 17.70
C PRO A 48 -12.13 17.81 17.95
N GLU A 49 -13.40 18.08 17.64
CA GLU A 49 -14.51 17.13 17.82
C GLU A 49 -14.37 15.90 16.91
N TYR A 50 -13.79 16.07 15.73
CA TYR A 50 -13.49 14.96 14.83
C TYR A 50 -12.33 14.12 15.35
N ASP A 51 -11.30 14.72 15.95
CA ASP A 51 -10.15 14.00 16.51
C ASP A 51 -10.52 13.20 17.77
N GLU A 52 -11.47 13.70 18.59
CA GLU A 52 -12.03 12.94 19.71
C GLU A 52 -12.73 11.64 19.26
N LEU A 53 -13.47 11.69 18.15
CA LEU A 53 -14.14 10.52 17.56
C LEU A 53 -13.17 9.61 16.81
N PHE A 54 -12.17 10.18 16.13
CA PHE A 54 -11.24 9.49 15.26
C PHE A 54 -9.79 9.82 15.60
N SER A 55 -9.37 9.41 16.80
CA SER A 55 -8.03 9.69 17.33
C SER A 55 -6.89 9.21 16.44
N GLY A 56 -5.85 10.05 16.33
CA GLY A 56 -4.58 9.72 15.69
C GLY A 56 -4.53 9.98 14.18
N ASP A 57 -5.30 10.98 13.73
CA ASP A 57 -5.36 11.47 12.33
C ASP A 57 -5.50 10.36 11.27
N PRO A 58 -6.52 9.46 11.36
CA PRO A 58 -6.66 8.36 10.42
C PRO A 58 -7.10 8.84 9.02
N ILE A 59 -6.41 8.33 8.00
CA ILE A 59 -6.72 8.58 6.58
C ILE A 59 -7.46 7.41 5.95
N TRP A 60 -7.17 6.19 6.43
CA TRP A 60 -7.65 4.93 5.84
C TRP A 60 -7.36 4.84 4.33
N ALA A 61 -6.10 5.05 3.93
CA ALA A 61 -5.62 4.85 2.56
C ALA A 61 -5.51 3.35 2.21
N THR A 62 -6.54 2.56 2.51
CA THR A 62 -6.49 1.10 2.49
C THR A 62 -6.19 0.55 1.10
N GLU A 63 -5.23 -0.38 1.04
CA GLU A 63 -4.89 -1.16 -0.15
C GLU A 63 -5.24 -2.63 0.05
N SER A 64 -5.95 -3.21 -0.90
CA SER A 64 -6.35 -4.62 -0.91
C SER A 64 -5.33 -5.43 -1.70
N ILE A 65 -4.70 -6.41 -1.06
CA ILE A 65 -3.60 -7.18 -1.65
C ILE A 65 -3.99 -8.64 -1.83
N GLY A 66 -3.61 -9.22 -2.98
CA GLY A 66 -3.81 -10.65 -3.25
C GLY A 66 -5.27 -10.99 -3.50
N GLY A 67 -5.75 -12.11 -2.94
CA GLY A 67 -7.09 -12.65 -3.16
C GLY A 67 -7.15 -13.64 -4.33
N MET A 68 -8.36 -14.11 -4.64
CA MET A 68 -8.63 -15.08 -5.72
C MET A 68 -9.53 -14.44 -6.78
N GLY A 69 -9.28 -14.77 -8.05
CA GLY A 69 -10.17 -14.44 -9.16
C GLY A 69 -11.41 -15.34 -9.14
N VAL A 70 -12.48 -14.87 -9.80
CA VAL A 70 -13.71 -15.66 -9.98
C VAL A 70 -13.44 -16.90 -10.85
N ASP A 71 -12.39 -16.84 -11.66
CA ASP A 71 -11.84 -17.94 -12.46
C ASP A 71 -10.98 -18.93 -11.67
N GLY A 72 -10.84 -18.74 -10.34
CA GLY A 72 -10.10 -19.63 -9.45
C GLY A 72 -8.58 -19.42 -9.44
N ARG A 73 -8.03 -18.47 -10.22
CA ARG A 73 -6.59 -18.16 -10.19
C ARG A 73 -6.25 -17.22 -9.03
N THR A 74 -5.03 -17.32 -8.52
CA THR A 74 -4.53 -16.36 -7.52
C THR A 74 -4.31 -14.99 -8.16
N LEU A 75 -4.67 -13.94 -7.42
CA LEU A 75 -4.38 -12.55 -7.78
C LEU A 75 -3.16 -12.01 -7.01
N VAL A 76 -2.47 -12.87 -6.27
CA VAL A 76 -1.17 -12.58 -5.67
C VAL A 76 -0.12 -12.45 -6.78
N THR A 77 0.65 -11.36 -6.73
CA THR A 77 1.70 -11.04 -7.70
C THR A 77 3.01 -10.71 -7.00
N LYS A 78 4.12 -10.57 -7.75
CA LYS A 78 5.38 -10.08 -7.17
C LYS A 78 5.18 -8.72 -6.51
N ASN A 79 4.38 -7.85 -7.13
CA ASN A 79 4.07 -6.54 -6.53
C ASN A 79 3.32 -6.63 -5.20
N SER A 80 2.54 -7.69 -4.96
CA SER A 80 1.95 -7.93 -3.64
C SER A 80 3.02 -8.03 -2.54
N PHE A 81 4.14 -8.68 -2.85
CA PHE A 81 5.28 -8.75 -1.93
C PHE A 81 6.04 -7.43 -1.84
N ARG A 82 6.22 -6.69 -2.95
CA ARG A 82 6.85 -5.35 -2.92
C ARG A 82 6.10 -4.36 -2.03
N PHE A 83 4.77 -4.38 -2.06
CA PHE A 83 3.93 -3.58 -1.17
C PHE A 83 4.14 -3.96 0.30
N LEU A 84 4.16 -5.26 0.63
CA LEU A 84 4.44 -5.72 2.00
C LEU A 84 5.89 -5.40 2.42
N ASN A 85 6.83 -5.45 1.47
CA ASN A 85 8.23 -5.15 1.70
C ASN A 85 8.47 -3.69 2.10
N THR A 86 7.54 -2.78 1.79
CA THR A 86 7.59 -1.38 2.26
C THR A 86 7.56 -1.24 3.79
N LEU A 87 7.10 -2.28 4.50
CA LEU A 87 7.15 -2.36 5.96
C LEU A 87 8.57 -2.64 6.48
N TYR A 88 9.44 -3.20 5.64
CA TYR A 88 10.84 -3.43 5.93
C TYR A 88 11.72 -2.28 5.40
N THR A 89 11.56 -1.88 4.14
CA THR A 89 12.42 -0.85 3.51
C THR A 89 12.29 0.52 4.18
N MET A 90 11.07 0.92 4.52
CA MET A 90 10.77 2.22 5.16
C MET A 90 10.33 2.07 6.63
N GLY A 91 10.47 0.86 7.19
CA GLY A 91 10.00 0.53 8.53
C GLY A 91 8.48 0.52 8.69
N ARG A 92 8.05 -0.01 9.84
CA ARG A 92 6.63 -0.03 10.23
C ARG A 92 6.16 1.38 10.53
N LEU A 93 5.12 1.81 9.84
CA LEU A 93 4.43 3.04 10.20
C LEU A 93 3.72 2.82 11.55
N ARG A 94 4.16 3.51 12.60
CA ARG A 94 3.57 3.45 13.95
C ARG A 94 2.22 4.15 14.07
N SER A 95 1.78 4.89 13.06
CA SER A 95 0.47 5.53 13.03
C SER A 95 -0.61 4.58 12.49
N ARG A 96 -1.80 4.64 13.11
CA ARG A 96 -3.01 3.91 12.66
C ARG A 96 -3.48 4.29 11.24
N THR A 97 -2.78 5.23 10.59
CA THR A 97 -2.94 5.61 9.19
C THR A 97 -2.32 4.64 8.20
N SER A 98 -1.61 3.59 8.66
CA SER A 98 -1.02 2.61 7.75
C SER A 98 -2.08 2.06 6.79
N PRO A 99 -1.84 2.09 5.47
CA PRO A 99 -2.75 1.54 4.47
C PRO A 99 -2.98 0.02 4.66
N PHE A 100 -2.17 -0.62 5.51
CA PHE A 100 -2.23 -2.03 5.86
C PHE A 100 -2.95 -2.32 7.20
N CYS A 101 -3.25 -1.31 8.02
CA CYS A 101 -3.88 -1.52 9.33
C CYS A 101 -5.41 -1.37 9.21
N GLY A 102 -6.06 -2.43 8.72
CA GLY A 102 -7.53 -2.58 8.67
C GLY A 102 -8.13 -3.33 9.87
N LEU A 103 -7.34 -3.71 10.86
CA LEU A 103 -7.78 -4.51 12.01
C LEU A 103 -7.42 -3.79 13.31
N LYS A 104 -8.35 -3.79 14.27
CA LYS A 104 -8.28 -3.18 15.62
C LYS A 104 -7.06 -3.58 16.48
N ASN A 105 -6.14 -4.40 15.96
CA ASN A 105 -4.99 -4.96 16.67
C ASN A 105 -3.64 -4.49 16.10
N CYS A 106 -3.50 -3.19 15.84
CA CYS A 106 -2.18 -2.54 15.83
C CYS A 106 -1.91 -1.92 17.22
N ARG A 107 -1.81 -2.78 18.25
CA ARG A 107 -1.14 -2.50 19.53
C ARG A 107 0.07 -3.41 19.60
#